data_AF-A0A0D9NMD6-F1
#
_entry.id   AF-A0A0D9NMD6-F1
#
_cell.length_a   1.000
_cell.length_b   1.000
_cell.length_c   1.000
_cell.angle_alpha   90.00
_cell.angle_beta   90.00
_cell.angle_gamma   90.00
#
_symmetry.space_group_name_H-M   'P 1'
#
loop_
_entity.id
_entity.type
_entity.pdbx_description
1 polymer ?
#
loop_
_entity_poly.entity_id
_entity_poly.type
_entity_poly.pdbx_seq_one_letter_code
_entity_poly.pdbx_strand_id
1 'polypeptide(L)'
;MDFDHRFGAKIARCELAIAYTFNDKTLCAQALNAAADTAAIYRDGQAVRRLPKNDRLALYGDVVAEPVLCRRWFMEGRTTADWDHIRKVALCNGSLAERGFAHGLDTCVTLNSGTSHISVKMMATAVEAVLGAVHLDGGADALVAVMDRLRIVGPFHESVTFKTPTFEEFCLQIRRDLLTLRCIDPFRQGLKVPFCWNISFLLRV
;
A
#
# COMPACT_ATOMS: atom_id res chain seq x y z
N MET A 1 -31.22 -1.97 -12.64
CA MET A 1 -31.27 -0.85 -13.62
C MET A 1 -30.25 -1.12 -14.73
N ASP A 2 -30.23 -0.41 -15.87
CA ASP A 2 -29.27 -0.69 -16.98
C ASP A 2 -27.81 -0.62 -16.52
N PHE A 3 -27.51 0.29 -15.57
CA PHE A 3 -26.21 0.38 -14.92
C PHE A 3 -25.78 -0.94 -14.26
N ASP A 4 -26.62 -1.53 -13.40
CA ASP A 4 -26.31 -2.78 -12.71
C ASP A 4 -26.12 -3.95 -13.68
N HIS A 5 -26.95 -4.01 -14.72
CA HIS A 5 -26.83 -5.04 -15.75
C HIS A 5 -25.50 -4.95 -16.50
N ARG A 6 -25.02 -3.73 -16.78
CA ARG A 6 -23.76 -3.50 -17.50
C ARG A 6 -22.51 -3.67 -16.63
N PHE A 7 -22.53 -3.15 -15.41
CA PHE A 7 -21.32 -3.02 -14.59
C PHE A 7 -21.35 -3.84 -13.30
N GLY A 8 -22.53 -4.30 -12.85
CA GLY A 8 -22.71 -4.92 -11.54
C GLY A 8 -21.81 -6.14 -11.31
N ALA A 9 -21.68 -7.04 -12.28
CA ALA A 9 -20.80 -8.22 -12.15
C ALA A 9 -19.30 -7.86 -12.09
N LYS A 10 -18.89 -6.75 -12.72
CA LYS A 10 -17.51 -6.26 -12.66
C LYS A 10 -17.23 -5.56 -11.33
N ILE A 11 -18.17 -4.74 -10.89
CA ILE A 11 -18.12 -4.06 -9.58
C ILE A 11 -18.03 -5.11 -8.46
N ALA A 12 -18.95 -6.09 -8.43
CA ALA A 12 -18.95 -7.12 -7.39
C ALA A 12 -17.64 -7.92 -7.32
N ARG A 13 -17.03 -8.24 -8.47
CA ARG A 13 -15.72 -8.91 -8.51
C ARG A 13 -14.59 -8.01 -8.01
N CYS A 14 -14.61 -6.72 -8.37
CA CYS A 14 -13.65 -5.76 -7.86
C CYS A 14 -13.77 -5.63 -6.33
N GLU A 15 -14.98 -5.40 -5.82
CA GLU A 15 -15.27 -5.28 -4.38
C GLU A 15 -14.80 -6.49 -3.58
N LEU A 16 -15.01 -7.70 -4.12
CA LEU A 16 -14.50 -8.94 -3.54
C LEU A 16 -12.96 -9.01 -3.56
N ALA A 17 -12.33 -8.63 -4.67
CA ALA A 17 -10.88 -8.66 -4.83
C ALA A 17 -10.18 -7.72 -3.83
N ILE A 18 -10.71 -6.50 -3.68
CA ILE A 18 -10.16 -5.46 -2.80
C ILE A 18 -10.73 -5.49 -1.37
N ALA A 19 -11.67 -6.39 -1.09
CA ALA A 19 -12.36 -6.51 0.21
C ALA A 19 -12.96 -5.17 0.70
N TYR A 20 -13.52 -4.39 -0.22
CA TYR A 20 -14.14 -3.09 0.04
C TYR A 20 -15.43 -2.97 -0.75
N THR A 21 -16.52 -2.58 -0.09
CA THR A 21 -17.82 -2.34 -0.74
C THR A 21 -18.03 -0.85 -0.88
N PHE A 22 -18.13 -0.38 -2.12
CA PHE A 22 -18.38 1.03 -2.44
C PHE A 22 -19.78 1.45 -2.01
N ASN A 23 -19.88 2.64 -1.42
CA ASN A 23 -21.14 3.34 -1.21
C ASN A 23 -21.65 3.89 -2.55
N ASP A 24 -20.78 4.55 -3.31
CA ASP A 24 -21.05 4.97 -4.69
C ASP A 24 -20.48 3.98 -5.71
N LYS A 25 -21.36 3.11 -6.22
CA LYS A 25 -21.01 2.10 -7.24
C LYS A 25 -20.52 2.72 -8.55
N THR A 26 -20.84 3.99 -8.82
CA THR A 26 -20.38 4.68 -10.03
C THR A 26 -18.89 4.99 -9.98
N LEU A 27 -18.31 5.21 -8.80
CA LEU A 27 -16.87 5.39 -8.62
C LEU A 27 -16.10 4.11 -8.98
N CYS A 28 -16.57 2.95 -8.52
CA CYS A 28 -15.99 1.66 -8.89
C CYS A 28 -16.10 1.41 -10.40
N ALA A 29 -17.28 1.65 -10.98
CA ALA A 29 -17.49 1.49 -12.42
C ALA A 29 -16.57 2.40 -13.24
N GLN A 30 -16.40 3.66 -12.83
CA GLN A 30 -15.49 4.60 -13.48
C GLN A 30 -14.02 4.16 -13.34
N ALA A 31 -13.60 3.71 -12.16
CA ALA A 31 -12.23 3.23 -11.94
C ALA A 31 -11.87 2.04 -12.84
N LEU A 32 -12.83 1.15 -13.08
CA LEU A 32 -12.69 -0.02 -13.94
C LEU A 32 -12.85 0.31 -15.43
N ASN A 33 -13.21 1.54 -15.81
CA ASN A 33 -13.47 1.90 -17.19
C ASN A 33 -12.20 2.36 -17.93
N ALA A 34 -11.55 1.45 -18.65
CA ALA A 34 -10.49 1.78 -19.59
C ALA A 34 -11.02 2.12 -21.00
N ALA A 35 -12.34 1.99 -21.22
CA ALA A 35 -13.00 2.22 -22.49
C ALA A 35 -13.45 3.67 -22.67
N ALA A 36 -13.45 4.12 -23.92
CA ALA A 36 -13.92 5.41 -24.38
C ALA A 36 -14.92 5.24 -25.55
N ASP A 37 -15.63 4.12 -25.64
CA ASP A 37 -16.59 3.83 -26.68
C ASP A 37 -17.97 3.48 -26.09
N THR A 38 -18.78 2.71 -26.82
CA THR A 38 -20.11 2.28 -26.40
C THR A 38 -20.11 1.35 -25.18
N ALA A 39 -18.97 0.74 -24.82
CA ALA A 39 -18.85 -0.08 -23.61
C ALA A 39 -18.99 0.74 -22.32
N ALA A 40 -18.73 2.05 -22.39
CA ALA A 40 -18.85 2.98 -21.26
C ALA A 40 -20.23 3.65 -21.15
N ILE A 41 -21.18 3.34 -22.04
CA ILE A 41 -22.51 3.97 -22.08
C ILE A 41 -23.51 3.17 -21.26
N TYR A 42 -24.36 3.85 -20.49
CA TYR A 42 -25.48 3.27 -19.75
C TYR A 42 -26.67 4.23 -19.69
N ARG A 43 -27.85 3.70 -19.38
CA ARG A 43 -29.08 4.47 -19.17
C ARG A 43 -29.34 4.73 -17.69
N ASP A 44 -29.66 5.98 -17.41
CA ASP A 44 -30.10 6.47 -16.12
C ASP A 44 -31.49 7.12 -16.31
N GLY A 45 -32.54 6.35 -16.02
CA GLY A 45 -33.91 6.70 -16.40
C GLY A 45 -34.04 6.86 -17.93
N GLN A 46 -34.45 8.06 -18.37
CA GLN A 46 -34.54 8.39 -19.80
C GLN A 46 -33.23 8.93 -20.38
N ALA A 47 -32.25 9.29 -19.53
CA ALA A 47 -30.99 9.85 -19.99
C ALA A 47 -29.99 8.75 -20.38
N VAL A 48 -29.25 8.98 -21.45
CA VAL A 48 -28.07 8.18 -21.82
C VAL A 48 -26.84 8.88 -21.26
N ARG A 49 -26.11 8.18 -20.39
CA ARG A 49 -24.88 8.67 -19.77
C ARG A 49 -23.69 7.86 -20.26
N ARG A 50 -22.51 8.46 -20.10
CA ARG A 50 -21.24 7.83 -20.44
C ARG A 50 -20.30 7.95 -19.24
N LEU A 51 -19.74 6.82 -18.82
CA LEU A 51 -18.70 6.81 -17.80
C LEU A 51 -17.42 7.45 -18.36
N PRO A 52 -16.79 8.35 -17.61
CA PRO A 52 -15.46 8.83 -17.95
C PRO A 52 -14.45 7.68 -17.97
N LYS A 53 -13.37 7.86 -18.73
CA LYS A 53 -12.21 6.97 -18.65
C LYS A 53 -11.53 7.15 -17.28
N ASN A 54 -10.91 6.09 -16.79
CA ASN A 54 -10.32 6.02 -15.46
C ASN A 54 -9.09 6.92 -15.24
N ASP A 55 -8.50 7.51 -16.30
CA ASP A 55 -7.27 8.31 -16.23
C ASP A 55 -7.27 9.42 -15.14
N ARG A 56 -8.40 10.12 -14.96
CA ARG A 56 -8.51 11.18 -13.92
C ARG A 56 -8.49 10.62 -12.50
N LEU A 57 -9.17 9.49 -12.29
CA LEU A 57 -9.16 8.80 -11.00
C LEU A 57 -7.79 8.17 -10.74
N ALA A 58 -7.13 7.66 -11.77
CA ALA A 58 -5.79 7.10 -11.68
C ALA A 58 -4.79 8.13 -11.19
N LEU A 59 -4.75 9.30 -11.84
CA LEU A 59 -3.88 10.41 -11.42
C LEU A 59 -4.13 10.82 -9.96
N TYR A 60 -5.39 10.91 -9.55
CA TYR A 60 -5.73 11.21 -8.16
C TYR A 60 -5.26 10.10 -7.20
N GLY A 61 -5.51 8.84 -7.56
CA GLY A 61 -5.13 7.65 -6.81
C GLY A 61 -3.64 7.53 -6.56
N ASP A 62 -2.83 7.78 -7.58
CA ASP A 62 -1.36 7.81 -7.48
C ASP A 62 -0.89 8.82 -6.41
N VAL A 63 -1.45 10.03 -6.47
CA VAL A 63 -1.13 11.10 -5.50
C VAL A 63 -1.57 10.75 -4.07
N VAL A 64 -2.76 10.16 -3.87
CA VAL A 64 -3.23 9.85 -2.50
C VAL A 64 -2.61 8.59 -1.91
N ALA A 65 -2.03 7.70 -2.72
CA ALA A 65 -1.32 6.52 -2.26
C ALA A 65 0.06 6.86 -1.65
N GLU A 66 0.75 7.89 -2.17
CA GLU A 66 2.09 8.26 -1.72
C GLU A 66 2.14 8.66 -0.23
N PRO A 67 1.24 9.50 0.32
CA PRO A 67 1.20 9.81 1.75
C PRO A 67 1.00 8.59 2.66
N VAL A 68 0.28 7.56 2.21
CA VAL A 68 0.08 6.32 2.98
C VAL A 68 1.42 5.59 3.14
N LEU A 69 2.17 5.44 2.05
CA LEU A 69 3.50 4.84 2.07
C LEU A 69 4.48 5.67 2.89
N CYS A 70 4.47 6.99 2.72
CA CYS A 70 5.33 7.92 3.45
C CYS A 70 5.09 7.84 4.96
N ARG A 71 3.83 7.83 5.40
CA ARG A 71 3.48 7.69 6.82
C ARG A 71 4.01 6.38 7.39
N ARG A 72 3.87 5.26 6.66
CA ARG A 72 4.37 3.97 7.15
C ARG A 72 5.89 3.94 7.22
N TRP A 73 6.57 4.39 6.17
CA TRP A 73 8.03 4.54 6.15
C TRP A 73 8.54 5.34 7.37
N PHE A 74 7.87 6.47 7.68
CA PHE A 74 8.22 7.32 8.82
C PHE A 74 8.04 6.60 10.16
N MET A 75 6.90 5.90 10.34
CA MET A 75 6.63 5.15 11.57
C MET A 75 7.56 3.96 11.79
N GLU A 76 8.09 3.37 10.71
CA GLU A 76 9.08 2.29 10.77
C GLU A 76 10.51 2.80 11.06
N GLY A 77 10.74 4.12 11.14
CA GLY A 77 12.04 4.70 11.45
C GLY A 77 13.10 4.45 10.38
N ARG A 78 12.68 4.25 9.13
CA ARG A 78 13.57 3.94 8.00
C ARG A 78 14.34 5.17 7.51
N THR A 79 15.40 4.94 6.75
CA THR A 79 16.26 6.01 6.22
C THR A 79 15.60 6.72 5.05
N THR A 80 16.03 7.94 4.73
CA THR A 80 15.55 8.68 3.55
C THR A 80 15.89 7.98 2.22
N ALA A 81 17.00 7.22 2.18
CA ALA A 81 17.33 6.39 1.01
C ALA A 81 16.30 5.26 0.80
N ASP A 82 15.80 4.67 1.89
CA ASP A 82 14.72 3.68 1.82
C ASP A 82 13.44 4.29 1.26
N TRP A 83 13.11 5.54 1.61
CA TRP A 83 11.92 6.22 1.09
C TRP A 83 11.93 6.32 -0.44
N ASP A 84 13.02 6.80 -1.02
CA ASP A 84 13.13 6.94 -2.47
C ASP A 84 13.02 5.60 -3.19
N HIS A 85 13.55 4.53 -2.60
CA HIS A 85 13.41 3.18 -3.13
C HIS A 85 11.98 2.66 -2.99
N ILE A 86 11.39 2.74 -1.79
CA ILE A 86 10.02 2.31 -1.46
C ILE A 86 9.03 2.95 -2.42
N ARG A 87 9.07 4.27 -2.54
CA ARG A 87 8.16 5.02 -3.40
C ARG A 87 8.28 4.57 -4.86
N LYS A 88 9.50 4.44 -5.37
CA LYS A 88 9.75 4.04 -6.76
C LYS A 88 9.31 2.61 -7.05
N VAL A 89 9.47 1.69 -6.10
CA VAL A 89 9.12 0.28 -6.31
C VAL A 89 7.63 0.07 -6.12
N ALA A 90 7.05 0.51 -4.99
CA ALA A 90 5.66 0.23 -4.64
C ALA A 90 4.65 0.76 -5.66
N LEU A 91 4.88 1.98 -6.16
CA LEU A 91 3.95 2.68 -7.05
C LEU A 91 4.38 2.64 -8.52
N CYS A 92 5.39 1.85 -8.89
CA CYS A 92 5.67 1.69 -10.32
C CYS A 92 4.59 0.87 -11.03
N ASN A 93 4.38 1.18 -12.31
CA ASN A 93 3.42 0.46 -13.16
C ASN A 93 3.63 -1.07 -13.14
N GLY A 94 4.87 -1.53 -13.07
CA GLY A 94 5.18 -2.97 -13.03
C GLY A 94 4.59 -3.63 -11.77
N SER A 95 4.91 -3.07 -10.60
CA SER A 95 4.42 -3.56 -9.32
C SER A 95 2.90 -3.43 -9.21
N LEU A 96 2.32 -2.28 -9.54
CA LEU A 96 0.87 -2.10 -9.50
C LEU A 96 0.14 -3.08 -10.44
N ALA A 97 0.69 -3.30 -11.65
CA ALA A 97 0.12 -4.28 -12.57
C ALA A 97 0.19 -5.70 -12.00
N GLU A 98 1.34 -6.11 -11.46
CA GLU A 98 1.52 -7.40 -10.82
C GLU A 98 0.50 -7.61 -9.69
N ARG A 99 0.33 -6.61 -8.81
CA ARG A 99 -0.68 -6.65 -7.74
C ARG A 99 -2.09 -6.76 -8.32
N GLY A 100 -2.41 -5.99 -9.36
CA GLY A 100 -3.73 -6.02 -9.98
C GLY A 100 -4.09 -7.37 -10.61
N PHE A 101 -3.17 -7.96 -11.37
CA PHE A 101 -3.35 -9.29 -11.96
C PHE A 101 -3.43 -10.39 -10.90
N ALA A 102 -2.57 -10.34 -9.87
CA ALA A 102 -2.58 -11.32 -8.78
C ALA A 102 -3.91 -11.34 -8.00
N HIS A 103 -4.68 -10.25 -8.06
CA HIS A 103 -5.99 -10.12 -7.43
C HIS A 103 -7.16 -10.28 -8.42
N GLY A 104 -6.92 -10.64 -9.67
CA GLY A 104 -7.97 -10.90 -10.67
C GLY A 104 -8.73 -9.67 -11.16
N LEU A 105 -8.14 -8.46 -10.99
CA LEU A 105 -8.77 -7.21 -11.42
C LEU A 105 -8.86 -7.08 -12.94
N ASP A 106 -8.09 -7.85 -13.69
CA ASP A 106 -8.16 -7.95 -15.16
C ASP A 106 -9.53 -8.34 -15.64
N THR A 107 -10.18 -9.24 -14.91
CA THR A 107 -11.53 -9.68 -15.26
C THR A 107 -12.59 -8.60 -14.99
N CYS A 108 -12.25 -7.56 -14.23
CA CYS A 108 -13.14 -6.46 -13.84
C CYS A 108 -13.08 -5.27 -14.81
N VAL A 109 -11.95 -5.04 -15.49
CA VAL A 109 -11.76 -3.85 -16.35
C VAL A 109 -12.65 -3.90 -17.60
N THR A 110 -13.23 -2.76 -17.96
CA THR A 110 -13.98 -2.56 -19.21
C THR A 110 -13.06 -2.00 -20.29
N LEU A 111 -13.00 -2.70 -21.41
CA LEU A 111 -12.10 -2.43 -22.53
C LEU A 111 -12.85 -1.85 -23.73
N ASN A 112 -12.13 -1.14 -24.59
CA ASN A 112 -12.65 -0.71 -25.89
C ASN A 112 -12.92 -1.93 -26.78
N SER A 113 -13.89 -1.76 -27.68
CA SER A 113 -14.15 -2.67 -28.80
C SER A 113 -12.86 -2.85 -29.61
N GLY A 114 -12.36 -4.08 -29.68
CA GLY A 114 -11.12 -4.43 -30.38
C GLY A 114 -9.88 -4.54 -29.49
N THR A 115 -9.97 -4.22 -28.19
CA THR A 115 -8.91 -4.54 -27.22
C THR A 115 -9.23 -5.88 -26.55
N SER A 116 -8.43 -6.91 -26.82
CA SER A 116 -8.66 -8.28 -26.30
C SER A 116 -7.89 -8.59 -25.02
N HIS A 117 -6.82 -7.85 -24.72
CA HIS A 117 -5.94 -8.11 -23.58
C HIS A 117 -5.63 -6.83 -22.82
N ILE A 118 -5.41 -6.97 -21.51
CA ILE A 118 -5.03 -5.86 -20.63
C ILE A 118 -3.51 -5.79 -20.59
N SER A 119 -2.97 -4.64 -21.01
CA SER A 119 -1.53 -4.37 -20.89
C SER A 119 -1.14 -4.06 -19.44
N VAL A 120 0.16 -4.19 -19.13
CA VAL A 120 0.74 -3.77 -17.84
C VAL A 120 0.31 -2.34 -17.49
N LYS A 121 0.43 -1.40 -18.44
CA LYS A 121 0.04 0.00 -18.21
C LYS A 121 -1.45 0.14 -17.89
N MET A 122 -2.32 -0.57 -18.62
CA MET A 122 -3.77 -0.51 -18.36
C MET A 122 -4.14 -1.08 -16.99
N MET A 123 -3.48 -2.15 -16.56
CA MET A 123 -3.70 -2.71 -15.23
C MET A 123 -3.23 -1.75 -14.14
N ALA A 124 -2.02 -1.19 -14.27
CA ALA A 124 -1.51 -0.20 -13.31
C ALA A 124 -2.46 0.99 -13.17
N THR A 125 -2.88 1.58 -14.29
CA THR A 125 -3.85 2.68 -14.30
C THR A 125 -5.20 2.29 -13.69
N ALA A 126 -5.67 1.06 -13.88
CA ALA A 126 -6.89 0.59 -13.21
C ALA A 126 -6.71 0.45 -11.70
N VAL A 127 -5.56 -0.06 -11.23
CA VAL A 127 -5.24 -0.14 -9.80
C VAL A 127 -5.17 1.25 -9.18
N GLU A 128 -4.43 2.19 -9.78
CA GLU A 128 -4.38 3.60 -9.36
C GLU A 128 -5.79 4.19 -9.28
N ALA A 129 -6.63 3.97 -10.29
CA ALA A 129 -7.98 4.50 -10.32
C ALA A 129 -8.87 3.89 -9.22
N VAL A 130 -8.70 2.61 -8.91
CA VAL A 130 -9.40 1.95 -7.80
C VAL A 130 -8.96 2.54 -6.47
N LEU A 131 -7.66 2.79 -6.26
CA LEU A 131 -7.18 3.47 -5.05
C LEU A 131 -7.78 4.87 -4.92
N GLY A 132 -7.81 5.64 -6.01
CA GLY A 132 -8.43 6.96 -6.03
C GLY A 132 -9.93 6.92 -5.74
N ALA A 133 -10.65 5.97 -6.32
CA ALA A 133 -12.08 5.78 -6.08
C ALA A 133 -12.37 5.38 -4.63
N VAL A 134 -11.59 4.47 -4.05
CA VAL A 134 -11.73 4.06 -2.64
C VAL A 134 -11.49 5.25 -1.71
N HIS A 135 -10.46 6.05 -1.98
CA HIS A 135 -10.16 7.24 -1.17
C HIS A 135 -11.30 8.27 -1.22
N LEU A 136 -11.92 8.48 -2.38
CA LEU A 136 -13.07 9.39 -2.51
C LEU A 136 -14.33 8.86 -1.81
N ASP A 137 -14.53 7.54 -1.80
CA ASP A 137 -15.74 6.90 -1.26
C ASP A 137 -15.67 6.67 0.25
N GLY A 138 -14.50 6.27 0.76
CA GLY A 138 -14.32 5.82 2.15
C GLY A 138 -13.18 6.51 2.91
N GLY A 139 -12.47 7.45 2.26
CA GLY A 139 -11.39 8.22 2.89
C GLY A 139 -10.07 7.47 3.05
N ALA A 140 -9.17 8.06 3.86
CA ALA A 140 -7.81 7.56 4.04
C ALA A 140 -7.74 6.17 4.68
N ASP A 141 -8.61 5.86 5.65
CA ASP A 141 -8.61 4.56 6.32
C ASP A 141 -9.02 3.42 5.37
N ALA A 142 -10.01 3.67 4.52
CA ALA A 142 -10.40 2.72 3.48
C ALA A 142 -9.27 2.51 2.46
N LEU A 143 -8.58 3.57 2.06
CA LEU A 143 -7.43 3.49 1.16
C LEU A 143 -6.32 2.62 1.77
N VAL A 144 -5.95 2.84 3.05
CA VAL A 144 -4.95 2.05 3.76
C VAL A 144 -5.33 0.57 3.75
N ALA A 145 -6.58 0.24 4.12
CA ALA A 145 -7.06 -1.14 4.16
C ALA A 145 -6.98 -1.83 2.78
N VAL A 146 -7.34 -1.11 1.70
CA VAL A 146 -7.25 -1.62 0.34
C VAL A 146 -5.79 -1.78 -0.13
N MET A 147 -4.90 -0.83 0.18
CA MET A 147 -3.48 -0.95 -0.16
C MET A 147 -2.82 -2.13 0.56
N ASP A 148 -3.19 -2.39 1.82
CA ASP A 148 -2.76 -3.57 2.56
C ASP A 148 -3.33 -4.86 1.96
N ARG A 149 -4.63 -4.88 1.62
CA ARG A 149 -5.29 -6.02 0.96
C ARG A 149 -4.61 -6.38 -0.36
N LEU A 150 -4.32 -5.37 -1.17
CA LEU A 150 -3.60 -5.52 -2.43
C LEU A 150 -2.11 -5.76 -2.22
N ARG A 151 -1.59 -5.79 -0.99
CA ARG A 151 -0.17 -5.86 -0.61
C ARG A 151 0.74 -4.89 -1.38
N ILE A 152 0.27 -3.69 -1.64
CA ILE A 152 1.09 -2.57 -2.12
C ILE A 152 2.04 -2.11 -1.00
N VAL A 153 1.58 -2.22 0.25
CA VAL A 153 2.33 -1.90 1.47
C VAL A 153 2.95 -3.13 2.13
N GLY A 154 3.09 -4.23 1.38
CA GLY A 154 3.68 -5.48 1.89
C GLY A 154 5.13 -5.27 2.38
N PRO A 155 5.70 -6.22 3.15
CA PRO A 155 7.09 -6.13 3.57
C PRO A 155 7.93 -5.96 2.30
N PHE A 156 8.56 -4.79 2.18
CA PHE A 156 9.52 -4.53 1.12
C PHE A 156 10.53 -5.65 1.22
N HIS A 157 10.52 -6.55 0.23
CA HIS A 157 11.50 -7.62 0.20
C HIS A 157 12.82 -6.90 -0.05
N GLU A 158 13.55 -6.64 1.03
CA GLU A 158 14.93 -6.17 0.95
C GLU A 158 15.68 -7.24 0.17
N SER A 159 15.85 -7.05 -1.13
CA SER A 159 17.00 -7.60 -1.83
C SER A 159 18.22 -6.78 -1.43
N VAL A 160 18.48 -6.71 -0.13
CA VAL A 160 19.75 -6.31 0.43
C VAL A 160 20.29 -7.59 1.03
N THR A 161 21.36 -8.13 0.45
CA THR A 161 22.18 -9.14 1.11
C THR A 161 22.79 -8.50 2.35
N PHE A 162 22.02 -8.42 3.43
CA PHE A 162 22.56 -8.10 4.74
C PHE A 162 23.33 -9.35 5.17
N LYS A 163 24.66 -9.26 5.14
CA LYS A 163 25.47 -10.17 5.97
C LYS A 163 25.08 -9.82 7.40
N THR A 164 24.16 -10.58 7.98
CA THR A 164 23.90 -10.52 9.42
C THR A 164 25.24 -10.76 10.10
N PRO A 165 25.77 -9.77 10.84
CA PRO A 165 26.97 -10.02 11.60
C PRO A 165 26.68 -11.16 12.57
N THR A 166 27.61 -12.10 12.68
CA THR A 166 27.44 -13.19 13.63
C THR A 166 27.31 -12.61 15.04
N PHE A 167 26.69 -13.35 15.96
CA PHE A 167 26.54 -12.91 17.35
C PHE A 167 27.88 -12.47 17.99
N GLU A 168 28.99 -13.09 17.55
CA GLU A 168 30.36 -12.71 17.90
C GLU A 168 30.74 -11.30 17.42
N GLU A 169 30.44 -10.95 16.17
CA GLU A 169 30.73 -9.64 15.59
C GLU A 169 29.89 -8.54 16.27
N PHE A 170 28.63 -8.82 16.58
CA PHE A 170 27.77 -7.92 17.35
C PHE A 170 28.29 -7.67 18.78
N CYS A 171 28.75 -8.73 19.45
CA CYS A 171 29.32 -8.62 20.79
C CYS A 171 30.66 -7.85 20.80
N LEU A 172 31.49 -7.99 19.77
CA LEU A 172 32.73 -7.22 19.62
C LEU A 172 32.46 -5.73 19.39
N GLN A 173 31.43 -5.41 18.62
CA GLN A 173 31.02 -4.03 18.35
C GLN A 173 30.53 -3.33 19.63
N ILE A 174 29.61 -3.95 20.39
CA ILE A 174 29.15 -3.42 21.68
C ILE A 174 30.32 -3.22 22.66
N ARG A 175 31.28 -4.15 22.68
CA ARG A 175 32.44 -4.07 23.59
C ARG A 175 33.38 -2.93 23.19
N ARG A 176 33.54 -2.65 21.89
CA ARG A 176 34.30 -1.49 21.40
C ARG A 176 33.61 -0.17 21.77
N ASP A 177 32.30 -0.10 21.61
CA ASP A 177 31.53 1.13 21.85
C ASP A 177 31.43 1.47 23.36
N LEU A 178 31.43 0.46 24.22
CA LEU A 178 31.51 0.65 25.68
C LEU A 178 32.91 1.09 26.16
N LEU A 179 33.97 0.75 25.42
CA LEU A 179 35.33 1.18 25.73
C LEU A 179 35.60 2.63 25.31
N THR A 180 34.94 3.11 24.25
CA THR A 180 35.05 4.51 23.79
C THR A 180 34.21 5.48 24.63
N LEU A 181 33.12 5.02 25.23
CA LEU A 181 32.32 5.80 26.20
C LEU A 181 33.07 6.11 27.51
N ARG A 182 34.19 5.45 27.81
CA ARG A 182 35.05 5.78 28.97
C ARG A 182 35.97 6.97 28.76
N CYS A 183 35.99 7.59 27.58
CA CYS A 183 36.91 8.68 27.24
C CYS A 183 36.26 10.07 27.17
N ILE A 184 35.04 10.25 27.71
CA ILE A 184 34.40 11.58 27.87
C ILE A 184 34.20 11.86 29.36
N ASP A 185 35.23 12.48 29.98
CA ASP A 185 35.33 13.03 31.34
C ASP A 185 34.45 14.30 31.56
N PRO A 186 34.48 15.04 32.70
CA PRO A 186 34.27 14.68 34.12
C PRO A 186 33.29 15.66 34.81
N PHE A 187 32.31 15.23 35.63
CA PHE A 187 31.70 16.15 36.62
C PHE A 187 31.26 15.42 37.89
N ARG A 188 31.93 15.75 39.00
CA ARG A 188 31.52 15.46 40.37
C ARG A 188 30.20 16.17 40.68
N GLN A 189 29.24 15.44 41.24
CA GLN A 189 28.66 15.74 42.56
C GLN A 189 27.78 14.56 42.99
N GLY A 190 28.11 14.01 44.15
CA GLY A 190 27.51 12.78 44.64
C GLY A 190 26.11 12.98 45.20
N LEU A 191 25.32 11.91 45.16
CA LEU A 191 24.40 11.60 46.23
C LEU A 191 24.29 10.07 46.36
N LYS A 192 24.14 9.64 47.61
CA LYS A 192 24.40 8.30 48.13
C LYS A 192 23.31 7.31 47.74
N VAL A 193 23.71 6.13 47.28
CA VAL A 193 22.91 4.91 47.32
C VAL A 193 22.91 4.33 48.74
N PRO A 194 21.77 3.90 49.28
CA PRO A 194 21.73 2.80 50.22
C PRO A 194 21.34 1.51 49.49
N PHE A 195 22.29 0.57 49.53
CA PHE A 195 22.08 -0.87 49.60
C PHE A 195 20.68 -1.29 50.09
N CYS A 196 20.04 -2.23 49.38
CA CYS A 196 19.62 -3.48 50.02
C CYS A 196 19.38 -4.59 48.97
N TRP A 197 20.01 -5.73 49.23
CA TRP A 197 19.82 -7.03 48.57
C TRP A 197 18.37 -7.53 48.72
N ASN A 198 17.84 -8.24 47.72
CA ASN A 198 17.68 -9.70 47.83
C ASN A 198 17.19 -10.36 46.54
N ILE A 199 17.98 -11.33 46.10
CA ILE A 199 17.61 -12.38 45.16
C ILE A 199 16.94 -13.48 45.99
N SER A 200 15.75 -13.93 45.60
CA SER A 200 15.30 -15.28 45.91
C SER A 200 14.45 -15.83 44.77
N PHE A 201 15.14 -16.65 43.99
CA PHE A 201 14.68 -17.84 43.29
C PHE A 201 13.38 -18.44 43.86
N LEU A 202 12.47 -18.88 42.99
CA LEU A 202 11.79 -20.18 43.11
C LEU A 202 11.03 -20.53 41.81
N LEU A 203 11.57 -21.52 41.11
CA LEU A 203 10.88 -22.36 40.11
C LEU A 203 10.56 -23.71 40.77
N ARG A 204 9.31 -24.18 40.55
CA ARG A 204 8.73 -25.54 40.66
C ARG A 204 7.41 -25.50 41.45
N VAL A 205 6.29 -25.80 40.81
CA VAL A 205 5.83 -27.12 40.30
C VAL A 205 5.15 -26.91 38.95
#